data_AF-A0A7U2QTD9-F1
#
_entry.id   AF-A0A7U2QTD9-F1
#
_cell.length_a   1.000
_cell.length_b   1.000
_cell.length_c   1.000
_cell.angle_alpha   90.00
_cell.angle_beta   90.00
_cell.angle_gamma   90.00
#
_symmetry.space_group_name_H-M   'P 1'
#
loop_
_entity.id
_entity.type
_entity.pdbx_description
1 polymer ?
#
loop_
_entity_poly.entity_id
_entity_poly.type
_entity_poly.pdbx_seq_one_letter_code
_entity_poly.pdbx_strand_id
1 'polypeptide(L)'
;MGDPGSQSERAIWKSSEPDKFNESFPVLESWLNKCKKEHSCPTFEPQPLLRRLLCISNSGPRVKLRLMEQESNKRGLYAALSYCSGLSSDFCTTRGNYHEYLQSISAWQLPKTISDAVEVARRLGFSYLWVDRLCII
;
A
#
# COMPACT_ATOMS: atom_id res chain seq x y z
N MET A 1 -41.93 3.07 -2.20
CA MET A 1 -40.84 4.05 -1.97
C MET A 1 -39.56 3.25 -1.89
N GLY A 2 -38.83 3.15 -3.01
CA GLY A 2 -37.59 2.39 -3.08
C GLY A 2 -36.45 3.27 -2.61
N ASP A 3 -35.72 2.81 -1.59
CA ASP A 3 -34.47 3.42 -1.15
C ASP A 3 -33.44 3.28 -2.28
N PRO A 4 -32.92 4.37 -2.86
CA PRO A 4 -31.85 4.29 -3.84
C PRO A 4 -30.56 3.96 -3.08
N GLY A 5 -30.39 2.67 -2.78
CA GLY A 5 -29.22 2.13 -2.10
C GLY A 5 -27.94 2.75 -2.64
N SER A 6 -27.29 3.49 -1.76
CA SER A 6 -26.06 4.24 -2.01
C SER A 6 -25.08 3.37 -2.80
N GLN A 7 -24.56 3.90 -3.91
CA GLN A 7 -23.59 3.23 -4.79
C GLN A 7 -22.30 2.80 -4.03
N SER A 8 -22.14 3.21 -2.77
CA SER A 8 -21.04 2.90 -1.85
C SER A 8 -20.99 1.46 -1.31
N GLU A 9 -21.96 0.60 -1.61
CA GLU A 9 -22.04 -0.77 -1.04
C GLU A 9 -21.74 -1.89 -2.04
N ARG A 10 -21.52 -1.59 -3.33
CA ARG A 10 -21.18 -2.62 -4.31
C ARG A 10 -19.72 -3.03 -4.15
N ALA A 11 -19.52 -4.32 -3.94
CA ALA A 11 -18.22 -4.95 -4.08
C ALA A 11 -17.62 -4.66 -5.47
N ILE A 12 -16.36 -4.20 -5.48
CA ILE A 12 -15.55 -3.84 -6.67
C ILE A 12 -15.50 -5.00 -7.69
N TRP A 13 -15.76 -6.24 -7.26
CA TRP A 13 -15.76 -7.44 -8.11
C TRP A 13 -17.15 -7.87 -8.61
N LYS A 14 -18.21 -7.11 -8.36
CA LYS A 14 -19.58 -7.45 -8.78
C LYS A 14 -19.93 -6.92 -10.18
N SER A 15 -19.14 -6.01 -10.75
CA SER A 15 -19.29 -5.53 -12.13
C SER A 15 -18.63 -6.49 -13.11
N SER A 16 -19.25 -6.68 -14.28
CA SER A 16 -18.69 -7.44 -15.41
C SER A 16 -17.62 -6.64 -16.17
N GLU A 17 -17.57 -5.32 -15.95
CA GLU A 17 -16.56 -4.43 -16.51
C GLU A 17 -15.50 -4.13 -15.44
N PRO A 18 -14.20 -4.09 -15.81
CA PRO A 18 -13.16 -3.74 -14.87
C PRO A 18 -13.35 -2.30 -14.40
N ASP A 19 -13.59 -2.11 -13.09
CA ASP A 19 -13.65 -0.78 -12.50
C ASP A 19 -12.36 -0.02 -12.78
N LYS A 20 -12.47 1.27 -13.13
CA LYS A 20 -11.27 2.10 -13.30
C LYS A 20 -10.64 2.31 -11.94
N PHE A 21 -9.31 2.28 -11.91
CA PHE A 21 -8.50 2.44 -10.69
C PHE A 21 -8.97 3.59 -9.78
N ASN A 22 -9.36 4.75 -10.35
CA ASN A 22 -9.85 5.89 -9.58
C ASN A 22 -11.29 5.72 -9.03
N GLU A 23 -12.14 4.98 -9.72
CA GLU A 23 -13.56 4.78 -9.38
C GLU A 23 -13.72 3.82 -8.19
N SER A 24 -12.69 3.02 -7.89
CA SER A 24 -12.68 2.09 -6.75
C SER A 24 -12.37 2.76 -5.40
N PHE A 25 -11.75 3.95 -5.37
CA PHE A 25 -11.33 4.61 -4.13
C PHE A 25 -12.49 4.96 -3.18
N PRO A 26 -13.62 5.52 -3.65
CA PRO A 26 -14.77 5.79 -2.78
C PRO A 26 -15.27 4.53 -2.06
N VAL A 27 -15.24 3.38 -2.73
CA VAL A 27 -15.65 2.09 -2.14
C VAL A 27 -14.62 1.62 -1.10
N LEU A 28 -13.33 1.69 -1.41
CA LEU A 28 -12.25 1.35 -0.46
C LEU A 28 -12.29 2.23 0.80
N GLU A 29 -12.47 3.54 0.63
CA GLU A 29 -12.60 4.48 1.74
C GLU A 29 -13.86 4.20 2.57
N SER A 30 -14.99 3.91 1.92
CA SER A 30 -16.23 3.49 2.60
C SER A 30 -16.01 2.26 3.47
N TRP A 31 -15.35 1.22 2.94
CA TRP A 31 -15.06 -0.01 3.69
C TRP A 31 -14.12 0.23 4.86
N LEU A 32 -13.04 0.99 4.66
CA LEU A 32 -12.12 1.31 5.75
C LEU A 32 -12.80 2.18 6.81
N ASN A 33 -13.66 3.12 6.42
CA ASN A 33 -14.40 3.96 7.36
C ASN A 33 -15.45 3.16 8.13
N LYS A 34 -16.17 2.26 7.46
CA LYS A 34 -17.09 1.32 8.12
C LYS A 34 -16.34 0.45 9.13
N CYS A 35 -15.20 -0.08 8.73
CA CYS A 35 -14.30 -0.86 9.57
C CYS A 35 -13.84 -0.09 10.82
N LYS A 36 -13.44 1.19 10.67
CA LYS A 36 -13.06 2.06 11.80
C LYS A 36 -14.21 2.38 12.75
N LYS A 37 -15.45 2.49 12.25
CA LYS A 37 -16.62 2.93 13.02
C LYS A 37 -17.34 1.79 13.73
N GLU A 38 -17.47 0.64 13.07
CA GLU A 38 -18.31 -0.46 13.53
C GLU A 38 -17.58 -1.44 14.45
N HIS A 39 -16.23 -1.40 14.48
CA HIS A 39 -15.47 -2.22 15.41
C HIS A 39 -14.18 -1.54 15.86
N SER A 40 -13.71 -1.93 17.05
CA SER A 40 -12.41 -1.53 17.58
C SER A 40 -11.30 -2.33 16.88
N CYS A 41 -11.00 -1.97 15.63
CA CYS A 41 -9.99 -2.68 14.83
C CYS A 41 -8.58 -2.32 15.32
N PRO A 42 -7.81 -3.28 15.86
CA PRO A 42 -6.45 -3.00 16.32
C PRO A 42 -5.52 -2.56 15.18
N THR A 43 -5.88 -2.88 13.93
CA THR A 43 -5.09 -2.57 12.74
C THR A 43 -5.03 -1.07 12.41
N PHE A 44 -5.91 -0.24 12.96
CA PHE A 44 -5.85 1.22 12.84
C PHE A 44 -5.15 1.91 14.01
N GLU A 45 -4.64 1.15 14.98
CA GLU A 45 -3.73 1.67 15.99
C GLU A 45 -2.27 1.53 15.52
N PRO A 46 -1.37 2.45 15.92
CA PRO A 46 0.04 2.32 15.60
C PRO A 46 0.63 0.97 16.05
N GLN A 47 0.99 0.13 15.08
CA GLN A 47 1.60 -1.17 15.34
C GLN A 47 3.13 -1.07 15.33
N PRO A 48 3.85 -1.95 16.05
CA PRO A 48 5.30 -2.08 15.88
C PRO A 48 5.64 -2.25 14.40
N LEU A 49 6.47 -1.36 13.88
CA LEU A 49 6.84 -1.41 12.48
C LEU A 49 7.83 -2.54 12.23
N LEU A 50 7.67 -3.21 11.08
CA LEU A 50 8.61 -4.22 10.64
C LEU A 50 10.01 -3.61 10.44
N ARG A 51 11.04 -4.43 10.64
CA ARG A 51 12.45 -4.02 10.50
C ARG A 51 12.72 -3.34 9.16
N ARG A 52 12.05 -3.80 8.09
CA ARG A 52 12.17 -3.22 6.74
C ARG A 52 10.79 -2.88 6.17
N LEU A 53 10.65 -1.64 5.68
CA LEU A 53 9.44 -1.10 5.08
C LEU A 53 9.78 -0.11 3.99
N LEU A 54 8.93 0.03 2.98
CA LEU A 54 8.98 1.15 2.05
C LEU A 54 8.34 2.38 2.70
N CYS A 55 9.09 3.47 2.78
CA CYS A 55 8.58 4.79 3.12
C CYS A 55 7.93 5.42 1.90
N ILE A 56 6.72 5.92 2.07
CA ILE A 56 6.03 6.74 1.07
C ILE A 56 6.09 8.19 1.56
N SER A 57 7.00 8.98 0.99
CA SER A 57 7.10 10.41 1.33
C SER A 57 6.25 11.24 0.38
N ASN A 58 5.34 12.02 0.98
CA ASN A 58 4.46 12.97 0.29
C ASN A 58 4.97 14.42 0.35
N SER A 59 6.20 14.65 0.80
CA SER A 59 6.75 15.98 1.10
C SER A 59 7.14 16.82 -0.13
N GLY A 60 6.73 16.43 -1.34
CA GLY A 60 7.08 17.14 -2.57
C GLY A 60 6.21 16.78 -3.77
N PRO A 61 6.45 17.40 -4.94
CA PRO A 61 5.63 17.22 -6.15
C PRO A 61 5.72 15.82 -6.78
N ARG A 62 6.71 15.01 -6.35
CA ARG A 62 6.92 13.63 -6.80
C ARG A 62 6.92 12.71 -5.61
N VAL A 63 6.25 11.56 -5.74
CA VAL A 63 6.30 10.49 -4.74
C VAL A 63 7.74 10.01 -4.63
N LYS A 64 8.32 10.12 -3.44
CA LYS A 64 9.63 9.56 -3.14
C LYS A 64 9.45 8.29 -2.35
N LEU A 65 10.05 7.22 -2.85
CA LEU A 65 10.07 5.91 -2.22
C LEU A 65 11.47 5.62 -1.73
N ARG A 66 11.54 4.98 -0.57
CA ARG A 66 12.81 4.61 0.04
C ARG A 66 12.61 3.39 0.92
N LEU A 67 13.48 2.40 0.81
CA LEU A 67 13.55 1.33 1.78
C LEU A 67 14.07 1.91 3.10
N MET A 68 13.36 1.67 4.18
CA MET A 68 13.84 1.99 5.52
C MET A 68 14.18 0.70 6.24
N GLU A 69 15.33 0.69 6.88
CA GLU A 69 15.66 -0.25 7.93
C GLU A 69 15.60 0.50 9.26
N GLN A 70 14.86 -0.03 10.24
CA GLN A 70 14.68 0.60 11.53
C GLN A 70 14.87 -0.39 12.68
N GLU A 71 15.28 0.15 13.83
CA GLU A 71 15.34 -0.58 15.08
C GLU A 71 13.94 -0.75 15.69
N SER A 72 13.81 -1.77 16.54
CA SER A 72 12.57 -2.43 16.97
C SER A 72 11.57 -1.61 17.81
N ASN A 73 11.67 -0.28 17.83
CA ASN A 73 10.89 0.57 18.75
C ASN A 73 9.97 1.60 18.07
N LYS A 74 9.93 1.64 16.73
CA LYS A 74 9.04 2.55 16.01
C LYS A 74 7.66 1.92 15.82
N ARG A 75 6.62 2.73 15.98
CA ARG A 75 5.22 2.34 15.75
C ARG A 75 4.58 3.21 14.68
N GLY A 76 3.70 2.64 13.89
CA GLY A 76 2.99 3.34 12.83
C GLY A 76 2.01 2.45 12.08
N LEU A 77 1.27 3.04 11.15
CA LEU A 77 0.34 2.33 10.29
C LEU A 77 1.01 1.98 8.97
N TYR A 78 0.99 0.70 8.61
CA TYR A 78 1.52 0.22 7.34
C TYR A 78 0.48 -0.64 6.63
N ALA A 79 0.53 -0.64 5.30
CA ALA A 79 -0.17 -1.62 4.48
C ALA A 79 0.80 -2.74 4.10
N ALA A 80 0.29 -3.95 3.85
CA ALA A 80 1.08 -5.08 3.38
C ALA A 80 0.59 -5.52 2.00
N LEU A 81 1.51 -5.62 1.05
CA LEU A 81 1.32 -6.28 -0.23
C LEU A 81 2.07 -7.61 -0.19
N SER A 82 1.31 -8.71 -0.18
CA SER A 82 1.81 -10.06 -0.37
C SER A 82 1.30 -10.54 -1.73
N TYR A 83 2.20 -10.79 -2.68
CA TYR A 83 1.81 -11.19 -4.02
C TYR A 83 2.77 -12.24 -4.58
N CYS A 84 2.22 -13.26 -5.25
CA CYS A 84 3.03 -14.19 -6.01
C CYS A 84 3.60 -13.45 -7.23
N SER A 85 4.85 -13.02 -7.12
CA SER A 85 5.57 -12.51 -8.28
C SER A 85 5.83 -13.69 -9.20
N GLY A 86 5.32 -13.61 -10.44
CA GLY A 86 5.53 -14.64 -11.45
C GLY A 86 7.01 -14.91 -11.72
N LEU A 87 7.29 -15.86 -12.62
CA LEU A 87 8.62 -16.41 -12.87
C LEU A 87 9.70 -15.39 -13.33
N SER A 88 9.34 -14.14 -13.63
CA SER A 88 10.20 -13.17 -14.32
C SER A 88 10.31 -11.77 -13.68
N SER A 89 9.93 -11.56 -12.41
CA SER A 89 10.12 -10.23 -11.81
C SER A 89 11.50 -10.09 -11.16
N ASP A 90 12.43 -9.46 -11.89
CA ASP A 90 13.79 -9.12 -11.42
C ASP A 90 13.82 -7.98 -10.38
N PHE A 91 12.65 -7.41 -10.04
CA PHE A 91 12.54 -6.29 -9.11
C PHE A 91 12.47 -6.78 -7.65
N CYS A 92 13.61 -7.14 -7.09
CA CYS A 92 13.77 -7.49 -5.67
C CYS A 92 14.94 -6.75 -5.02
N THR A 93 14.91 -6.67 -3.69
CA THR A 93 16.07 -6.18 -2.94
C THR A 93 17.10 -7.31 -2.84
N THR A 94 18.30 -7.04 -3.34
CA THR A 94 19.47 -7.90 -3.24
C THR A 94 20.54 -7.21 -2.41
N ARG A 95 21.57 -7.94 -1.96
CA ARG A 95 22.70 -7.32 -1.25
C ARG A 95 23.41 -6.23 -2.07
N GLY A 96 23.34 -6.32 -3.41
CA GLY A 96 23.97 -5.36 -4.33
C GLY A 96 23.22 -4.04 -4.47
N ASN A 97 21.89 -4.06 -4.50
CA ASN A 97 21.06 -2.85 -4.65
C ASN A 97 20.51 -2.31 -3.31
N TYR A 98 20.77 -3.01 -2.20
CA TYR A 98 20.28 -2.66 -0.86
C TYR A 98 20.57 -1.19 -0.48
N HIS A 99 21.84 -0.78 -0.60
CA HIS A 99 22.27 0.57 -0.21
C HIS A 99 21.65 1.66 -1.10
N GLU A 100 21.40 1.36 -2.38
CA GLU A 100 20.72 2.27 -3.30
C GLU A 100 19.26 2.45 -2.88
N TYR A 101 18.56 1.36 -2.60
CA TYR A 101 17.16 1.39 -2.18
C TYR A 101 16.96 2.08 -0.83
N LEU A 102 17.96 2.03 0.06
CA LEU A 102 17.98 2.81 1.29
C LEU A 102 18.07 4.33 1.06
N GLN A 103 18.54 4.79 -0.09
CA GLN A 103 18.59 6.21 -0.44
C GLN A 103 17.33 6.64 -1.16
N SER A 104 16.99 5.94 -2.24
CA SER A 104 15.78 6.17 -3.00
C SER A 104 15.49 5.00 -3.93
N ILE A 105 14.21 4.72 -4.14
CA ILE A 105 13.72 3.82 -5.17
C ILE A 105 13.03 4.68 -6.22
N SER A 106 13.47 4.58 -7.47
CA SER A 106 12.82 5.29 -8.56
C SER A 106 11.44 4.70 -8.81
N ALA A 107 10.39 5.51 -8.69
CA ALA A 107 9.02 5.08 -8.99
C ALA A 107 8.87 4.53 -10.42
N TRP A 108 9.70 4.98 -11.36
CA TRP A 108 9.69 4.53 -12.76
C TRP A 108 10.22 3.10 -12.96
N GLN A 109 11.00 2.58 -12.01
CA GLN A 109 11.54 1.23 -12.07
C GLN A 109 10.59 0.21 -11.43
N LEU A 110 9.54 0.67 -10.74
CA LEU A 110 8.60 -0.21 -10.07
C LEU A 110 7.77 -1.01 -11.08
N PRO A 111 7.61 -2.32 -10.88
CA PRO A 111 6.56 -3.08 -11.52
C PRO A 111 5.20 -2.43 -11.25
N LYS A 112 4.30 -2.52 -12.24
CA LYS A 112 2.96 -1.92 -12.17
C LYS A 112 2.21 -2.26 -10.88
N THR A 113 2.26 -3.53 -10.44
CA THR A 113 1.63 -3.97 -9.18
C THR A 113 2.13 -3.21 -7.95
N ILE A 114 3.43 -2.97 -7.84
CA ILE A 114 4.01 -2.25 -6.69
C ILE A 114 3.68 -0.76 -6.80
N SER A 115 3.75 -0.19 -8.01
CA SER A 115 3.35 1.20 -8.26
C SER A 115 1.90 1.45 -7.88
N ASP A 116 0.99 0.58 -8.30
CA ASP A 116 -0.43 0.67 -7.98
C ASP A 116 -0.67 0.52 -6.47
N ALA A 117 0.02 -0.41 -5.81
CA ALA A 117 -0.07 -0.59 -4.36
C ALA A 117 0.46 0.63 -3.57
N VAL A 118 1.54 1.25 -4.03
CA VAL A 118 2.05 2.52 -3.46
C VAL A 118 1.00 3.61 -3.59
N GLU A 119 0.37 3.77 -4.75
CA GLU A 119 -0.65 4.80 -4.98
C GLU A 119 -1.90 4.55 -4.13
N VAL A 120 -2.35 3.30 -4.02
CA VAL A 120 -3.45 2.91 -3.13
C VAL A 120 -3.11 3.23 -1.68
N ALA A 121 -1.96 2.75 -1.17
CA ALA A 121 -1.53 3.00 0.20
C ALA A 121 -1.45 4.51 0.51
N ARG A 122 -0.87 5.28 -0.42
CA ARG A 122 -0.73 6.74 -0.32
C ARG A 122 -2.08 7.44 -0.22
N ARG A 123 -3.03 7.12 -1.10
CA ARG A 123 -4.36 7.75 -1.09
C ARG A 123 -5.18 7.37 0.14
N LEU A 124 -5.01 6.14 0.64
CA LEU A 124 -5.65 5.68 1.86
C LEU A 124 -4.98 6.19 3.15
N GLY A 125 -3.92 6.99 3.04
CA GLY A 125 -3.25 7.66 4.17
C GLY A 125 -2.16 6.83 4.86
N PHE A 126 -1.73 5.72 4.27
CA PHE A 126 -0.61 4.93 4.80
C PHE A 126 0.72 5.54 4.35
N SER A 127 1.62 5.75 5.31
CA SER A 127 2.98 6.27 5.05
C SER A 127 4.02 5.15 4.84
N TYR A 128 3.64 3.91 5.11
CA TYR A 128 4.51 2.75 5.04
C TYR A 128 3.83 1.62 4.27
N LEU A 129 4.59 0.96 3.40
CA LEU A 129 4.16 -0.22 2.67
C LEU A 129 5.18 -1.34 2.88
N TRP A 130 4.71 -2.51 3.27
CA TRP A 130 5.51 -3.73 3.27
C TRP A 130 5.27 -4.48 1.97
N VAL A 131 6.35 -4.86 1.29
CA VAL A 131 6.31 -5.69 0.07
C VAL A 131 7.32 -6.81 0.26
N ASP A 132 6.85 -8.06 0.19
CA ASP A 132 7.66 -9.26 0.39
C ASP A 132 9.00 -9.24 -0.36
N ARG A 133 9.00 -9.00 -1.67
CA ARG A 133 10.18 -8.96 -2.56
C ARG A 133 11.16 -7.83 -2.28
N LEU A 134 10.72 -6.77 -1.60
CA LEU A 134 11.55 -5.59 -1.33
C LEU A 134 12.01 -5.52 0.13
N CYS A 135 11.24 -6.10 1.04
CA CYS A 135 11.52 -6.06 2.47
C CYS A 135 12.26 -7.32 2.96
N ILE A 136 12.35 -8.36 2.14
CA ILE A 136 13.13 -9.59 2.37
C ILE A 136 14.33 -9.62 1.41
N ILE A 137 15.51 -9.98 1.92
CA ILE A 137 16.78 -10.10 1.17
C ILE A 137 17.23 -11.55 1.26
#